data_AF-A0A3S3FQ48-F1
#
_entry.id   AF-A0A3S3FQ48-F1
#
_cell.length_a   1.000
_cell.length_b   1.000
_cell.length_c   1.000
_cell.angle_alpha   90.00
_cell.angle_beta   90.00
_cell.angle_gamma   90.00
#
_symmetry.space_group_name_H-M   'P 1'
#
loop_
_entity.id
_entity.type
_entity.pdbx_description
1 polymer ?
#
loop_
_entity_poly.entity_id
_entity_poly.type
_entity_poly.pdbx_seq_one_letter_code
_entity_poly.pdbx_strand_id
1 'polypeptide(L)'
;MTTFTIDDLERAKANLERWTQSFDDYTGNNPDKYQSDIKSARVEVREIEAALKADGTIPLTEREKLENTLDRLFPNARSKEIVEHEGQRYERRFTPLERSRSRKTVTVWDRYWVKLSD
;
A
#
# COMPACT_ATOMS: atom_id res chain seq x y z
N MET A 1 14.89 -7.28 13.92
CA MET A 1 15.30 -5.89 13.69
C MET A 1 15.38 -5.69 12.20
N THR A 2 14.62 -4.72 11.67
CA THR A 2 14.75 -4.37 10.25
C THR A 2 16.06 -3.60 10.04
N THR A 3 16.51 -3.55 8.79
CA THR A 3 17.68 -2.75 8.39
C THR A 3 17.34 -1.29 8.18
N PHE A 4 16.07 -0.90 8.30
CA PHE A 4 15.58 0.43 7.99
C PHE A 4 15.34 1.24 9.26
N THR A 5 15.46 2.56 9.14
CA THR A 5 15.26 3.53 10.21
C THR A 5 14.14 4.52 9.86
N ILE A 6 13.68 5.29 10.84
CA ILE A 6 12.72 6.39 10.60
C ILE A 6 13.30 7.40 9.60
N ASP A 7 14.59 7.68 9.71
CA ASP A 7 15.31 8.59 8.81
C ASP A 7 15.39 8.04 7.37
N ASP A 8 15.46 6.72 7.17
CA ASP A 8 15.28 6.11 5.85
C ASP A 8 13.86 6.36 5.29
N LEU A 9 12.83 6.25 6.13
CA LEU A 9 11.45 6.53 5.72
C LEU A 9 11.26 8.00 5.34
N GLU A 10 11.84 8.93 6.10
CA GLU A 10 11.80 10.36 5.80
C GLU A 10 12.51 10.68 4.49
N ARG A 11 13.71 10.12 4.27
CA ARG A 11 14.42 10.25 2.99
C ARG A 11 13.60 9.72 1.80
N ALA A 12 13.01 8.54 1.94
CA ALA A 12 12.21 7.93 0.87
C ALA A 12 10.98 8.80 0.55
N LYS A 13 10.31 9.35 1.58
CA LYS A 13 9.19 10.28 1.40
C LYS A 13 9.61 11.57 0.71
N ALA A 14 10.74 12.16 1.10
CA ALA A 14 11.29 13.35 0.46
C ALA A 14 11.67 13.09 -1.02
N ASN A 15 12.22 11.92 -1.33
CA ASN A 15 12.52 11.52 -2.71
C ASN A 15 11.24 11.39 -3.56
N LEU A 16 10.19 10.77 -3.02
CA LEU A 16 8.89 10.69 -3.68
C LEU A 16 8.28 12.07 -3.93
N GLU A 17 8.31 12.95 -2.94
CA GLU A 17 7.83 14.33 -3.05
C GLU A 17 8.57 15.08 -4.15
N ARG A 18 9.90 14.97 -4.18
CA ARG A 18 10.74 15.60 -5.21
C ARG A 18 10.36 15.17 -6.62
N TRP A 19 10.13 13.88 -6.86
CA TRP A 19 9.73 13.39 -8.19
C TRP A 19 8.31 13.81 -8.56
N THR A 20 7.41 13.85 -7.58
CA THR A 20 6.04 14.32 -7.77
C THR A 20 6.03 15.80 -8.14
N GLN A 21 6.76 16.63 -7.40
CA GLN A 21 6.93 18.05 -7.72
C GLN A 21 7.58 18.26 -9.09
N SER A 22 8.61 17.48 -9.41
CA SER A 22 9.24 17.55 -10.75
C SER A 22 8.26 17.22 -11.88
N PHE A 23 7.27 16.37 -11.62
CA PHE A 23 6.20 16.07 -12.57
C PHE A 23 5.13 17.16 -12.62
N ASP A 24 4.74 17.73 -11.48
CA ASP A 24 3.77 18.82 -11.42
C ASP A 24 4.30 20.11 -12.08
N ASP A 25 5.59 20.40 -11.91
CA ASP A 25 6.29 21.53 -12.54
C ASP A 25 6.62 21.28 -14.02
N TYR A 26 6.38 20.06 -14.52
CA TYR A 26 6.73 19.68 -15.89
C TYR A 26 5.75 20.29 -16.89
N THR A 27 6.24 21.25 -17.68
CA THR A 27 5.45 21.96 -18.71
C THR A 27 5.53 21.35 -20.11
N GLY A 28 6.21 20.21 -20.27
CA GLY A 28 6.35 19.54 -21.56
C GLY A 28 5.17 18.60 -21.90
N ASN A 29 5.06 18.20 -23.16
CA ASN A 29 3.94 17.38 -23.66
C ASN A 29 4.12 15.86 -23.46
N ASN A 30 4.96 15.44 -22.51
CA ASN A 30 5.17 14.03 -22.21
C ASN A 30 4.42 13.63 -20.92
N PRO A 31 3.20 13.08 -21.01
CA PRO A 31 2.42 12.67 -19.83
C PRO A 31 3.09 11.53 -19.04
N ASP A 32 4.09 10.90 -19.64
CA ASP A 32 4.80 9.73 -19.16
C ASP A 32 6.13 10.10 -18.49
N LYS A 33 6.47 11.40 -18.44
CA LYS A 33 7.69 11.92 -17.80
C LYS A 33 7.64 11.64 -16.29
N TYR A 34 8.76 11.22 -15.71
CA TYR A 34 8.92 10.91 -14.28
C TYR A 34 7.99 9.82 -13.70
N GLN A 35 7.04 9.27 -14.46
CA GLN A 35 6.12 8.25 -13.99
C GLN A 35 6.83 6.99 -13.47
N SER A 36 7.94 6.60 -14.11
CA SER A 36 8.75 5.47 -13.64
C SER A 36 9.49 5.81 -12.33
N ASP A 37 10.02 7.02 -12.20
CA ASP A 37 10.75 7.46 -11.00
C ASP A 37 9.81 7.59 -9.80
N ILE A 38 8.64 8.21 -10.01
CA ILE A 38 7.56 8.29 -9.02
C ILE A 38 7.14 6.89 -8.59
N LYS A 39 6.98 5.97 -9.54
CA LYS A 39 6.60 4.59 -9.25
C LYS A 39 7.63 3.91 -8.35
N SER A 40 8.92 3.98 -8.71
CA SER A 40 10.00 3.39 -7.91
C SER A 40 10.06 3.99 -6.50
N ALA A 41 9.94 5.32 -6.38
CA ALA A 41 9.93 5.99 -5.08
C ALA A 41 8.71 5.60 -4.21
N ARG A 42 7.53 5.37 -4.81
CA ARG A 42 6.35 4.85 -4.08
C ARG A 42 6.55 3.44 -3.56
N VAL A 43 7.23 2.58 -4.34
CA VAL A 43 7.56 1.22 -3.91
C VAL A 43 8.52 1.27 -2.72
N GLU A 44 9.59 2.06 -2.82
CA GLU A 44 10.58 2.24 -1.76
C GLU A 44 9.95 2.71 -0.44
N VAL A 45 9.11 3.76 -0.47
CA VAL A 45 8.38 4.24 0.72
C VAL A 45 7.55 3.12 1.35
N ARG A 46 6.85 2.31 0.54
CA ARG A 46 6.03 1.21 1.04
C ARG A 46 6.84 0.09 1.67
N GLU A 47 7.95 -0.28 1.06
CA GLU A 47 8.82 -1.34 1.58
C GLU A 47 9.42 -0.96 2.94
N ILE A 48 9.92 0.27 3.04
CA ILE A 48 10.47 0.81 4.29
C ILE A 48 9.38 0.92 5.35
N GLU A 49 8.22 1.49 5.01
CA GLU A 49 7.11 1.63 5.96
C GLU A 49 6.59 0.27 6.45
N ALA A 50 6.45 -0.70 5.55
CA ALA A 50 6.03 -2.05 5.91
C ALA A 50 7.04 -2.75 6.83
N ALA A 51 8.34 -2.59 6.57
CA ALA A 51 9.40 -3.12 7.42
C ALA A 51 9.33 -2.53 8.83
N LEU A 52 9.29 -1.19 8.94
CA LEU A 52 9.21 -0.48 10.23
C LEU A 52 7.91 -0.81 11.00
N LYS A 53 6.80 -1.07 10.29
CA LYS A 53 5.55 -1.55 10.91
C LYS A 53 5.70 -2.97 11.44
N ALA A 54 6.38 -3.84 10.70
CA ALA A 54 6.55 -5.24 11.04
C ALA A 54 7.45 -5.47 12.26
N ASP A 55 8.47 -4.63 12.46
CA ASP A 55 9.33 -4.72 13.65
C ASP A 55 8.84 -3.89 14.85
N GLY A 56 7.77 -3.12 14.66
CA GLY A 56 7.13 -2.32 15.72
C GLY A 56 7.77 -0.95 15.96
N THR A 57 8.73 -0.52 15.12
CA THR A 57 9.30 0.84 15.19
C THR A 57 8.24 1.91 14.94
N ILE A 58 7.29 1.65 14.03
CA ILE A 58 6.09 2.49 13.87
C ILE A 58 4.83 1.68 14.19
N PRO A 59 3.85 2.29 14.87
CA PRO A 59 2.62 1.60 15.22
C PRO A 59 1.77 1.31 13.98
N LEU A 60 1.20 0.11 13.93
CA LEU A 60 0.11 -0.21 13.02
C LEU A 60 -1.14 0.59 13.40
N THR A 61 -1.87 1.08 12.40
CA THR A 61 -3.21 1.64 12.64
C THR A 61 -4.18 0.56 13.12
N GLU A 62 -5.27 0.95 13.81
CA GLU A 62 -6.29 0.00 14.26
C GLU A 62 -6.87 -0.83 13.12
N ARG A 63 -7.02 -0.20 11.94
CA ARG A 63 -7.44 -0.88 10.73
C ARG A 63 -6.42 -1.94 10.29
N GLU A 64 -5.13 -1.60 10.21
CA GLU A 64 -4.08 -2.57 9.82
C GLU A 64 -3.94 -3.71 10.83
N LYS A 65 -4.15 -3.45 12.12
CA LYS A 65 -4.18 -4.51 13.15
C LYS A 65 -5.33 -5.48 12.90
N LEU A 66 -6.54 -4.96 12.66
CA LEU A 66 -7.71 -5.77 12.33
C LEU A 66 -7.48 -6.57 11.05
N GLU A 67 -6.97 -5.93 10.00
CA GLU A 67 -6.68 -6.59 8.72
C GLU A 67 -5.65 -7.72 8.91
N ASN A 68 -4.56 -7.47 9.66
CA ASN A 68 -3.59 -8.51 10.00
C ASN A 68 -4.19 -9.66 10.80
N THR A 69 -5.10 -9.38 11.73
CA THR A 69 -5.80 -10.42 12.50
C THR A 69 -6.69 -11.26 11.57
N LEU A 70 -7.48 -10.62 10.71
CA LEU A 70 -8.35 -11.32 9.75
C LEU A 70 -7.54 -12.10 8.71
N ASP A 71 -6.41 -11.56 8.23
CA ASP A 71 -5.49 -12.26 7.33
C ASP A 71 -4.86 -13.50 7.98
N ARG A 72 -4.56 -13.44 9.29
CA ARG A 72 -4.04 -14.60 10.04
C ARG A 72 -5.12 -15.65 10.30
N LEU A 73 -6.36 -15.24 10.60
CA LEU A 73 -7.48 -16.14 10.85
C LEU A 73 -8.00 -16.77 9.55
N PHE A 74 -8.00 -16.01 8.46
CA PHE A 74 -8.54 -16.41 7.16
C PHE A 74 -7.50 -16.23 6.03
N PRO A 75 -6.35 -16.93 6.08
CA PRO A 75 -5.25 -16.73 5.14
C PRO A 75 -5.62 -17.08 3.69
N ASN A 76 -6.63 -17.94 3.50
CA ASN A 76 -7.09 -18.41 2.20
C ASN A 76 -8.36 -17.69 1.72
N ALA A 77 -8.76 -16.59 2.36
CA ALA A 77 -9.98 -15.88 2.04
C ALA A 77 -9.99 -15.38 0.59
N ARG A 78 -11.04 -15.75 -0.15
CA ARG A 78 -11.21 -15.40 -1.56
C ARG A 78 -11.84 -14.02 -1.74
N SER A 79 -11.86 -13.52 -2.97
CA SER A 79 -12.54 -12.26 -3.28
C SER A 79 -14.04 -12.37 -2.99
N LYS A 80 -14.58 -11.35 -2.29
CA LYS A 80 -15.96 -11.28 -1.79
C LYS A 80 -16.33 -12.34 -0.77
N GLU A 81 -15.33 -13.00 -0.18
CA GLU A 81 -15.58 -13.93 0.92
C GLU A 81 -15.97 -13.14 2.16
N ILE A 82 -17.06 -13.57 2.80
CA ILE A 82 -17.57 -12.96 4.03
C ILE A 82 -17.20 -13.86 5.19
N VAL A 83 -16.51 -13.28 6.17
CA VAL A 83 -16.10 -13.96 7.40
C VAL A 83 -16.69 -13.24 8.59
N GLU A 84 -16.91 -13.97 9.68
CA GLU A 84 -17.36 -13.39 10.95
C GLU A 84 -16.19 -13.35 11.94
N HIS A 85 -15.99 -12.19 12.56
CA HIS A 85 -15.02 -11.99 13.62
C HIS A 85 -15.61 -11.04 14.67
N GLU A 86 -15.58 -11.44 15.93
CA GLU A 86 -16.11 -10.66 17.07
C GLU A 86 -17.57 -10.20 16.89
N GLY A 87 -18.42 -11.06 16.31
CA GLY A 87 -19.84 -10.75 16.07
C GLY A 87 -20.06 -9.75 14.92
N GLN A 88 -19.02 -9.44 14.14
CA GLN A 88 -19.11 -8.57 12.98
C GLN A 88 -18.74 -9.32 11.70
N ARG A 89 -19.46 -9.02 10.61
CA ARG A 89 -19.15 -9.54 9.28
C ARG A 89 -18.14 -8.66 8.55
N TYR A 90 -17.17 -9.29 7.91
CA TYR A 90 -16.15 -8.64 7.08
C TYR A 90 -16.09 -9.29 5.70
N GLU A 91 -16.07 -8.48 4.66
CA GLU A 91 -15.89 -8.92 3.28
C GLU A 91 -14.45 -8.70 2.82
N ARG A 92 -13.83 -9.73 2.25
CA ARG A 92 -12.52 -9.64 1.61
C ARG A 92 -12.63 -8.98 0.25
N ARG A 93 -11.95 -7.85 0.06
CA ARG A 93 -11.91 -7.13 -1.21
C ARG A 93 -10.49 -7.04 -1.77
N PHE A 94 -10.43 -6.92 -3.08
CA PHE A 94 -9.20 -6.73 -3.83
C PHE A 94 -9.36 -5.51 -4.72
N THR A 95 -8.35 -4.65 -4.75
CA THR A 95 -8.31 -3.48 -5.63
C THR A 95 -6.97 -3.41 -6.38
N PRO A 96 -6.94 -2.92 -7.62
CA PRO A 96 -5.69 -2.68 -8.32
C PRO A 96 -4.85 -1.65 -7.56
N LEU A 97 -3.71 -2.07 -7.02
CA LEU A 97 -2.77 -1.19 -6.35
C LEU A 97 -1.89 -0.45 -7.36
N GLU A 98 -1.49 -1.18 -8.40
CA GLU A 98 -0.60 -0.71 -9.43
C GLU A 98 -1.00 -1.29 -10.77
N ARG A 99 -0.91 -0.48 -11.81
CA ARG A 99 -1.17 -0.88 -13.18
C ARG A 99 0.08 -0.65 -14.04
N SER A 100 0.15 -1.38 -15.15
CA SER A 100 1.10 -1.10 -16.22
C SER A 100 0.94 0.33 -16.72
N ARG A 101 1.98 0.86 -17.37
CA ARG A 101 1.96 2.22 -17.95
C ARG A 101 0.77 2.43 -18.91
N SER A 102 0.41 1.40 -19.68
CA SER A 102 -0.76 1.41 -20.57
C SER A 102 -2.10 1.29 -19.85
N ARG A 103 -2.10 1.10 -18.51
CA ARG A 103 -3.26 0.85 -17.63
C ARG A 103 -4.08 -0.40 -17.96
N LYS A 104 -3.64 -1.19 -18.96
CA LYS A 104 -4.33 -2.41 -19.45
C LYS A 104 -4.15 -3.61 -18.52
N THR A 105 -3.09 -3.62 -17.71
CA THR A 105 -2.73 -4.76 -16.87
C THR A 105 -2.52 -4.29 -15.44
N VAL A 106 -3.06 -5.01 -14.46
CA VAL A 106 -2.77 -4.78 -13.04
C VAL A 106 -1.47 -5.52 -12.71
N THR A 107 -0.46 -4.81 -12.23
CA THR A 107 0.85 -5.38 -11.87
C THR A 107 0.89 -5.77 -10.40
N VAL A 108 0.19 -5.01 -9.55
CA VAL A 108 0.10 -5.29 -8.11
C VAL A 108 -1.35 -5.17 -7.67
N TRP A 109 -1.82 -6.18 -6.96
CA TRP A 109 -3.14 -6.20 -6.33
C TRP A 109 -3.00 -5.88 -4.84
N ASP A 110 -3.84 -4.99 -4.35
CA ASP A 110 -4.04 -4.77 -2.93
C ASP A 110 -5.20 -5.64 -2.43
N ARG A 111 -5.17 -5.96 -1.14
CA ARG A 111 -6.15 -6.80 -0.46
C ARG A 111 -6.51 -6.13 0.85
N TYR A 112 -7.80 -6.03 1.13
CA TYR A 112 -8.28 -5.35 2.31
C TYR A 112 -9.59 -5.94 2.79
N TRP A 113 -9.93 -5.69 4.05
CA TRP A 113 -11.19 -6.14 4.64
C TRP A 113 -12.16 -4.97 4.79
N VAL A 114 -13.42 -5.19 4.43
CA VAL A 114 -14.49 -4.21 4.60
C VAL A 114 -15.47 -4.72 5.62
N LYS A 115 -15.69 -3.93 6.68
CA LYS A 115 -16.76 -4.17 7.65
C LYS A 115 -18.11 -4.05 6.93
N LEU A 116 -18.90 -5.11 6.92
CA LEU A 116 -20.27 -5.08 6.44
C LEU A 116 -21.16 -4.64 7.58
N SER A 117 -21.72 -3.44 7.50
CA SER A 117 -22.86 -3.07 8.33
C SER A 117 -24.07 -3.91 7.93
N ASP A 118 -24.89 -4.28 8.90
CA ASP A 118 -26.22 -4.83 8.65
C ASP A 118 -27.17 -3.74 8.14
#